data_AF-A0A3D1K244-F1
#
_entry.id   AF-A0A3D1K244-F1
#
_cell.length_a   1.000
_cell.length_b   1.000
_cell.length_c   1.000
_cell.angle_alpha   90.00
_cell.angle_beta   90.00
_cell.angle_gamma   90.00
#
_symmetry.space_group_name_H-M   'P 1'
#
loop_
_entity.id
_entity.type
_entity.pdbx_description
1 polymer ?
#
loop_
_entity_poly.entity_id
_entity_poly.type
_entity_poly.pdbx_seq_one_letter_code
_entity_poly.pdbx_strand_id
1 'polypeptide(L)'
;MPIPVVNAGEATPDVPAYIVGKDGFYLKKRTPLYECTVKVPELPDYPEVKESVAWTAAKLPWSLIESTLDFFRAVYMKYQGEAIVLVTHEDGNWDVSVPRQTVEPAHLKYKSVDKVTPVGTIHSHCNMGAFFSGTDDSDVVNFDGLHIVLGRISQPFPELASAVYVNGRMFECRPEDIIADMPGHAEDREKKHPWMKHVRPAPRHRFPFNERDMLPDFPRGRDEIKDRRSWEDAAGDDIVCPNCLGRIPESMLDVIDPVCIHCGEKVDRDEAYELAQMEDGE
;
A
#
# COMPACT_ATOMS: atom_id res chain seq x y z
N MET A 1 -31.28 18.64 -34.99
CA MET A 1 -31.83 18.39 -33.65
C MET A 1 -31.52 16.95 -33.31
N PRO A 2 -30.94 16.65 -32.15
CA PRO A 2 -30.63 15.27 -31.77
C PRO A 2 -31.92 14.45 -31.70
N ILE A 3 -31.84 13.18 -32.10
CA ILE A 3 -32.93 12.22 -31.95
C ILE A 3 -33.25 12.10 -30.45
N PRO A 4 -34.52 12.25 -30.02
CA PRO A 4 -34.87 12.20 -28.60
C PRO A 4 -34.58 10.81 -28.01
N VAL A 5 -34.16 10.78 -26.75
CA VAL A 5 -33.99 9.56 -25.93
C VAL A 5 -35.11 9.49 -24.89
N VAL A 6 -35.76 8.33 -24.77
CA VAL A 6 -36.82 8.07 -23.78
C VAL A 6 -36.59 6.73 -23.07
N ASN A 7 -37.12 6.57 -21.86
CA ASN A 7 -37.01 5.27 -21.17
C ASN A 7 -38.04 4.28 -21.70
N ALA A 8 -37.70 2.99 -21.72
CA ALA A 8 -38.65 1.94 -22.04
C ALA A 8 -39.86 1.99 -21.10
N GLY A 9 -41.08 1.98 -21.66
CA GLY A 9 -42.33 2.08 -20.92
C GLY A 9 -42.89 3.51 -20.81
N GLU A 10 -42.11 4.54 -21.15
CA GLU A 10 -42.62 5.91 -21.27
C GLU A 10 -43.32 6.16 -22.61
N ALA A 11 -44.11 7.23 -22.68
CA ALA A 11 -44.75 7.66 -23.92
C ALA A 11 -43.67 8.01 -24.95
N THR A 12 -43.66 7.27 -26.06
CA THR A 12 -42.72 7.48 -27.16
C THR A 12 -43.29 8.51 -28.14
N PRO A 13 -42.48 9.48 -28.62
CA PRO A 13 -42.95 10.45 -29.60
C PRO A 13 -43.22 9.78 -30.95
N ASP A 14 -43.98 10.46 -31.81
CA ASP A 14 -44.31 9.98 -33.16
C ASP A 14 -43.18 10.21 -34.18
N VAL A 15 -42.07 10.82 -33.74
CA VAL A 15 -40.82 10.97 -34.50
C VAL A 15 -39.85 9.83 -34.15
N PRO A 16 -38.83 9.57 -35.00
CA PRO A 16 -37.75 8.67 -34.63
C PRO A 16 -37.17 9.00 -33.26
N ALA A 17 -36.95 7.98 -32.44
CA ALA A 17 -36.49 8.14 -31.06
C ALA A 17 -35.61 6.97 -30.66
N TYR A 18 -34.64 7.24 -29.79
CA TYR A 18 -33.90 6.23 -29.07
C TYR A 18 -34.66 5.83 -27.80
N ILE A 19 -34.71 4.53 -27.51
CA ILE A 19 -35.33 3.97 -26.33
C ILE A 19 -34.24 3.31 -25.49
N VAL A 20 -34.14 3.67 -24.21
CA VAL A 20 -33.27 3.02 -23.23
C VAL A 20 -34.00 1.82 -22.65
N GLY A 21 -33.54 0.62 -22.98
CA GLY A 21 -34.03 -0.64 -22.44
C GLY A 21 -33.08 -1.24 -21.40
N LYS A 22 -33.51 -2.32 -20.76
CA LYS A 22 -32.73 -3.05 -19.74
C LYS A 22 -31.33 -3.46 -20.23
N ASP A 23 -31.21 -3.82 -21.50
CA ASP A 23 -30.02 -4.43 -22.08
C ASP A 23 -29.35 -3.55 -23.16
N GLY A 24 -29.67 -2.25 -23.17
CA GLY A 24 -29.03 -1.26 -24.03
C GLY A 24 -30.01 -0.35 -24.76
N PHE A 25 -29.56 0.16 -25.91
CA PHE A 25 -30.28 1.18 -26.68
C PHE A 25 -31.04 0.57 -27.86
N TYR A 26 -32.17 1.17 -28.18
CA TYR A 26 -33.02 0.77 -29.30
C TYR A 26 -33.42 1.98 -30.13
N LEU A 27 -33.51 1.84 -31.44
CA LEU A 27 -34.01 2.87 -32.34
C LEU A 27 -35.44 2.55 -32.76
N LYS A 28 -36.37 3.40 -32.35
CA LYS A 28 -37.75 3.40 -32.81
C LYS A 28 -37.87 4.27 -34.05
N LYS A 29 -38.49 3.74 -35.11
CA LYS A 29 -38.86 4.49 -36.31
C LYS A 29 -40.26 4.11 -36.73
N ARG A 30 -41.06 5.12 -37.06
CA ARG A 30 -42.34 4.95 -37.73
C ARG A 30 -42.25 5.55 -39.13
N THR A 31 -42.68 4.78 -40.11
CA THR A 31 -42.79 5.16 -41.53
C THR A 31 -44.21 4.84 -42.01
N PRO A 32 -44.63 5.31 -43.19
CA PRO A 32 -45.91 4.89 -43.77
C PRO A 32 -46.01 3.38 -44.04
N LEU A 33 -44.88 2.66 -44.09
CA LEU A 33 -44.83 1.24 -44.41
C LEU A 33 -44.72 0.35 -43.18
N TYR A 34 -44.06 0.81 -42.12
CA TYR A 34 -43.79 0.03 -40.91
C TYR A 34 -43.46 0.90 -39.71
N GLU A 35 -43.67 0.31 -38.53
CA GLU A 35 -43.11 0.75 -37.26
C GLU A 35 -42.14 -0.32 -36.78
N CYS A 36 -40.94 0.08 -36.36
CA CYS A 36 -39.92 -0.83 -35.88
C CYS A 36 -39.22 -0.28 -34.64
N THR A 37 -38.78 -1.20 -33.78
CA THR A 37 -37.87 -0.96 -32.68
C THR A 37 -36.75 -1.97 -32.79
N VAL A 38 -35.52 -1.51 -33.07
CA VAL A 38 -34.37 -2.38 -33.30
C VAL A 38 -33.23 -2.01 -32.36
N LYS A 39 -32.52 -3.00 -31.83
CA LYS A 39 -31.37 -2.76 -30.96
C LYS A 39 -30.27 -2.05 -31.74
N VAL A 40 -29.65 -1.05 -31.13
CA VAL A 40 -28.50 -0.34 -31.68
C VAL A 40 -27.32 -0.42 -30.70
N PRO A 41 -26.08 -0.50 -31.20
CA PRO A 41 -24.92 -0.65 -30.33
C PRO A 41 -24.60 0.63 -29.54
N GLU A 42 -24.89 1.81 -30.11
CA GLU A 42 -24.53 3.10 -29.55
C GLU A 42 -25.46 4.22 -30.03
N LEU A 43 -25.27 5.42 -29.47
CA LEU A 43 -26.01 6.63 -29.80
C LEU A 43 -25.06 7.66 -30.48
N PRO A 44 -24.88 7.59 -31.81
CA PRO A 44 -23.84 8.37 -32.52
C PRO A 44 -24.03 9.89 -32.46
N ASP A 45 -25.27 10.36 -32.24
CA ASP A 45 -25.57 11.80 -32.11
C ASP A 45 -25.24 12.35 -30.71
N TYR A 46 -24.85 11.49 -29.76
CA TYR A 46 -24.57 11.85 -28.38
C TYR A 46 -23.05 11.95 -28.15
N PRO A 47 -22.60 12.91 -27.32
CA PRO A 47 -21.20 13.04 -27.00
C PRO A 47 -20.69 11.83 -26.22
N GLU A 48 -19.44 11.47 -26.45
CA GLU A 48 -18.73 10.47 -25.64
C GLU A 48 -18.64 10.95 -24.19
N VAL A 49 -18.97 10.06 -23.25
CA VAL A 49 -18.78 10.29 -21.82
C VAL A 49 -17.65 9.39 -21.36
N LYS A 50 -16.60 10.00 -20.80
CA LYS A 50 -15.50 9.26 -20.17
C LYS A 50 -15.87 8.93 -18.74
N GLU A 51 -15.65 7.68 -18.37
CA GLU A 51 -15.72 7.23 -16.99
C GLU A 51 -14.72 8.03 -16.15
N SER A 52 -15.19 8.59 -15.04
CA SER A 52 -14.37 9.38 -14.14
C SER A 52 -14.98 9.39 -12.74
N VAL A 53 -14.11 9.57 -11.76
CA VAL A 53 -14.48 9.86 -10.37
C VAL A 53 -13.92 11.23 -10.02
N ALA A 54 -14.78 12.09 -9.46
CA ALA A 54 -14.36 13.35 -8.87
C ALA A 54 -14.49 13.25 -7.36
N TRP A 55 -13.40 13.49 -6.64
CA TRP A 55 -13.41 13.51 -5.18
C TRP A 55 -14.10 14.78 -4.69
N THR A 56 -15.23 14.62 -3.98
CA THR A 56 -16.06 15.74 -3.49
C THR A 56 -16.14 15.84 -1.98
N ALA A 57 -15.70 14.80 -1.27
CA ALA A 57 -15.68 14.78 0.18
C ALA A 57 -14.50 15.62 0.73
N ALA A 58 -14.58 15.96 2.01
CA ALA A 58 -13.40 16.46 2.71
C ALA A 58 -12.28 15.41 2.63
N LYS A 59 -11.02 15.83 2.57
CA LYS A 59 -9.90 14.88 2.60
C LYS A 59 -9.85 14.17 3.95
N LEU A 60 -9.42 12.91 3.94
CA LEU A 60 -9.16 12.15 5.16
C LEU A 60 -8.00 12.80 5.93
N PRO A 61 -8.10 13.00 7.25
CA PRO A 61 -6.99 13.55 8.01
C PRO A 61 -5.86 12.53 8.12
N TRP A 62 -4.60 12.96 7.93
CA TRP A 62 -3.43 12.07 8.07
C TRP A 62 -3.37 11.38 9.43
N SER A 63 -3.82 12.03 10.50
CA SER A 63 -3.88 11.43 11.85
C SER A 63 -4.71 10.14 11.92
N LEU A 64 -5.73 10.00 11.06
CA LEU A 64 -6.52 8.77 10.94
C LEU A 64 -5.71 7.65 10.28
N ILE A 65 -4.89 8.00 9.28
CA ILE A 65 -3.94 7.08 8.65
C ILE A 65 -2.85 6.65 9.64
N GLU A 66 -2.32 7.57 10.45
CA GLU A 66 -1.35 7.26 11.50
C GLU A 66 -1.92 6.31 12.56
N SER A 67 -3.13 6.61 13.05
CA SER A 67 -3.82 5.74 14.01
C SER A 67 -4.06 4.34 13.45
N THR A 68 -4.43 4.26 12.16
CA THR A 68 -4.60 2.99 11.45
C THR A 68 -3.27 2.25 11.28
N LEU A 69 -2.20 2.96 10.94
CA LEU A 69 -0.85 2.41 10.79
C LEU A 69 -0.32 1.85 12.10
N ASP A 70 -0.54 2.53 13.23
CA ASP A 70 -0.12 2.04 14.55
C ASP A 70 -0.85 0.75 14.93
N PHE A 71 -2.14 0.66 14.64
CA PHE A 71 -2.89 -0.58 14.79
C PHE A 71 -2.31 -1.69 13.92
N PHE A 72 -2.04 -1.41 12.63
CA PHE A 72 -1.46 -2.40 11.73
C PHE A 72 -0.07 -2.86 12.16
N ARG A 73 0.79 -1.96 12.63
CA ARG A 73 2.10 -2.29 13.21
C ARG A 73 1.94 -3.21 14.43
N ALA A 74 0.98 -2.93 15.32
CA ALA A 74 0.72 -3.78 16.48
C ALA A 74 0.27 -5.19 16.07
N VAL A 75 -0.61 -5.31 15.06
CA VAL A 75 -1.02 -6.61 14.51
C VAL A 75 0.17 -7.33 13.87
N TYR A 76 0.94 -6.64 13.04
CA TYR A 76 2.11 -7.21 12.37
C TYR A 76 3.17 -7.69 13.36
N MET A 77 3.52 -6.88 14.36
CA MET A 77 4.48 -7.29 15.40
C MET A 77 4.04 -8.54 16.15
N LYS A 78 2.74 -8.71 16.38
CA LYS A 78 2.22 -9.83 17.16
C LYS A 78 1.96 -11.09 16.34
N TYR A 79 1.51 -10.94 15.10
CA TYR A 79 0.96 -12.04 14.30
C TYR A 79 1.61 -12.17 12.91
N GLN A 80 2.45 -11.22 12.50
CA GLN A 80 3.03 -11.15 11.16
C GLN A 80 1.97 -11.22 10.04
N GLY A 81 0.77 -10.69 10.32
CA GLY A 81 -0.40 -10.78 9.45
C GLY A 81 -0.91 -9.41 9.00
N GLU A 82 -1.65 -9.43 7.89
CA GLU A 82 -2.37 -8.27 7.37
C GLU A 82 -3.56 -7.92 8.26
N ALA A 83 -3.96 -6.66 8.22
CA ALA A 83 -5.09 -6.15 8.99
C ALA A 83 -5.91 -5.18 8.16
N ILE A 84 -7.19 -5.06 8.52
CA ILE A 84 -8.14 -4.17 7.85
C ILE A 84 -8.90 -3.31 8.86
N VAL A 85 -9.24 -2.10 8.43
CA VAL A 85 -10.24 -1.24 9.06
C VAL A 85 -11.27 -0.80 8.03
N LEU A 86 -12.48 -0.53 8.49
CA LEU A 86 -13.57 -0.01 7.67
C LEU A 86 -13.62 1.51 7.83
N VAL A 87 -13.59 2.23 6.71
CA VAL A 87 -13.69 3.69 6.71
C VAL A 87 -15.15 4.09 6.83
N THR A 88 -15.46 5.04 7.71
CA THR A 88 -16.79 5.61 7.87
C THR A 88 -16.75 7.11 7.65
N HIS A 89 -17.86 7.65 7.15
CA HIS A 89 -18.00 9.08 6.92
C HIS A 89 -19.42 9.52 7.26
N GLU A 90 -19.57 10.25 8.36
CA GLU A 90 -20.85 10.77 8.86
C GLU A 90 -20.75 12.28 9.10
N ASP A 91 -21.71 13.03 8.55
CA ASP A 91 -21.79 14.50 8.69
C ASP A 91 -20.49 15.26 8.37
N GLY A 92 -19.72 14.77 7.40
CA GLY A 92 -18.45 15.38 6.98
C GLY A 92 -17.22 14.96 7.80
N ASN A 93 -17.39 14.06 8.78
CA ASN A 93 -16.31 13.57 9.64
C ASN A 93 -15.90 12.16 9.24
N TRP A 94 -14.59 11.96 9.12
CA TRP A 94 -13.98 10.66 8.87
C TRP A 94 -13.69 9.94 10.18
N ASP A 95 -13.98 8.64 10.21
CA ASP A 95 -13.61 7.74 11.30
C ASP A 95 -13.30 6.34 10.74
N VAL A 96 -12.78 5.45 11.58
CA VAL A 96 -12.52 4.05 11.25
C VAL A 96 -13.14 3.10 12.28
N SER A 97 -13.69 2.00 11.78
CA SER A 97 -14.19 0.90 12.60
C SER A 97 -13.35 -0.35 12.37
N VAL A 98 -12.87 -0.98 13.44
CA VAL A 98 -12.09 -2.22 13.35
C VAL A 98 -13.02 -3.43 13.44
N PRO A 99 -13.23 -4.18 12.34
CA PRO A 99 -14.06 -5.38 12.38
C PRO A 99 -13.35 -6.52 13.12
N ARG A 100 -14.14 -7.49 13.60
CA ARG A 100 -13.57 -8.79 14.00
C ARG A 100 -12.96 -9.45 12.78
N GLN A 101 -11.68 -9.77 12.86
CA GLN A 101 -10.89 -10.29 11.75
C GLN A 101 -9.94 -11.41 12.19
N THR A 102 -9.71 -12.35 11.27
CA THR A 102 -8.67 -13.39 11.33
C THR A 102 -7.59 -12.98 10.35
N VAL A 103 -6.35 -12.89 10.84
CA VAL A 103 -5.22 -12.33 10.12
C VAL A 103 -4.23 -13.42 9.72
N GLU A 104 -3.78 -13.38 8.48
CA GLU A 104 -2.71 -14.21 7.92
C GLU A 104 -1.74 -13.30 7.12
N PRO A 105 -0.53 -13.76 6.77
CA PRO A 105 0.48 -12.89 6.13
C PRO A 105 0.11 -12.28 4.78
N ALA A 106 -0.84 -12.88 4.05
CA ALA A 106 -1.25 -12.46 2.71
C ALA A 106 -2.77 -12.65 2.48
N HIS A 107 -3.52 -12.82 3.57
CA HIS A 107 -4.94 -13.03 3.54
C HIS A 107 -5.56 -12.59 4.85
N LEU A 108 -6.75 -12.01 4.77
CA LEU A 108 -7.53 -11.66 5.94
C LEU A 108 -8.99 -12.03 5.73
N LYS A 109 -9.67 -12.42 6.80
CA LYS A 109 -11.11 -12.64 6.82
C LYS A 109 -11.72 -11.79 7.89
N TYR A 110 -12.70 -10.97 7.56
CA TYR A 110 -13.40 -10.16 8.55
C TYR A 110 -14.91 -10.31 8.43
N LYS A 111 -15.61 -10.01 9.52
CA LYS A 111 -17.08 -9.91 9.53
C LYS A 111 -17.48 -8.44 9.57
N SER A 112 -18.49 -8.09 8.79
CA SER A 112 -19.10 -6.76 8.83
C SER A 112 -19.50 -6.40 10.26
N VAL A 113 -19.31 -5.14 10.62
CA VAL A 113 -19.71 -4.62 11.94
C VAL A 113 -21.17 -4.23 11.87
N ASP A 114 -22.00 -4.78 12.76
CA ASP A 114 -23.40 -4.39 12.87
C ASP A 114 -23.47 -2.89 13.22
N LYS A 115 -24.35 -2.15 12.52
CA LYS A 115 -24.63 -0.70 12.71
C LYS A 115 -23.60 0.28 12.16
N VAL A 116 -22.62 -0.18 11.38
CA VAL A 116 -21.69 0.69 10.66
C VAL A 116 -21.99 0.62 9.17
N THR A 117 -22.11 1.77 8.50
CA THR A 117 -22.20 1.84 7.03
C THR A 117 -20.85 2.29 6.50
N PRO A 118 -19.96 1.35 6.13
CA PRO A 118 -18.63 1.72 5.69
C PRO A 118 -18.70 2.32 4.28
N VAL A 119 -17.86 3.31 4.03
CA VAL A 119 -17.69 3.98 2.73
C VAL A 119 -16.37 3.59 2.06
N GLY A 120 -15.71 2.56 2.58
CA GLY A 120 -14.38 2.16 2.15
C GLY A 120 -13.64 1.24 3.11
N THR A 121 -12.42 0.89 2.76
CA THR A 121 -11.50 0.11 3.60
C THR A 121 -10.09 0.71 3.60
N ILE A 122 -9.35 0.43 4.67
CA ILE A 122 -7.89 0.53 4.66
C ILE A 122 -7.37 -0.83 5.09
N HIS A 123 -6.44 -1.42 4.35
CA HIS A 123 -5.76 -2.65 4.77
C HIS A 123 -4.25 -2.57 4.64
N SER A 124 -3.53 -3.45 5.33
CA SER A 124 -2.08 -3.51 5.28
C SER A 124 -1.57 -4.65 4.40
N HIS A 125 -0.44 -4.41 3.76
CA HIS A 125 0.37 -5.39 3.03
C HIS A 125 1.62 -5.79 3.83
N CYS A 126 1.58 -5.65 5.16
CA CYS A 126 2.73 -5.86 6.03
C CYS A 126 3.98 -5.12 5.51
N ASN A 127 5.07 -5.86 5.26
CA ASN A 127 6.32 -5.29 4.74
C ASN A 127 6.43 -5.34 3.19
N MET A 128 5.38 -5.76 2.49
CA MET A 128 5.30 -5.71 1.03
C MET A 128 4.94 -4.30 0.56
N GLY A 129 5.12 -4.02 -0.73
CA GLY A 129 4.72 -2.73 -1.32
C GLY A 129 3.20 -2.52 -1.29
N ALA A 130 2.77 -1.26 -1.35
CA ALA A 130 1.36 -0.92 -1.46
C ALA A 130 0.90 -1.02 -2.93
N PHE A 131 -0.03 -1.93 -3.22
CA PHE A 131 -0.66 -2.09 -4.52
C PHE A 131 -1.99 -2.82 -4.34
N PHE A 132 -2.89 -2.74 -5.33
CA PHE A 132 -4.08 -3.58 -5.36
C PHE A 132 -3.72 -4.90 -6.05
N SER A 133 -3.75 -6.02 -5.30
CA SER A 133 -3.51 -7.35 -5.86
C SER A 133 -4.80 -7.92 -6.48
N GLY A 134 -4.69 -8.98 -7.29
CA GLY A 134 -5.87 -9.65 -7.84
C GLY A 134 -6.78 -10.29 -6.78
N THR A 135 -6.24 -10.60 -5.58
CA THR A 135 -7.04 -11.07 -4.43
C THR A 135 -7.80 -9.90 -3.82
N ASP A 136 -7.14 -8.76 -3.62
CA ASP A 136 -7.80 -7.53 -3.16
C ASP A 136 -8.92 -7.13 -4.12
N ASP A 137 -8.64 -7.09 -5.43
CA ASP A 137 -9.62 -6.79 -6.47
C ASP A 137 -10.88 -7.66 -6.34
N SER A 138 -10.74 -8.96 -6.07
CA SER A 138 -11.89 -9.85 -5.92
C SER A 138 -12.72 -9.59 -4.66
N ASP A 139 -12.07 -9.14 -3.59
CA ASP A 139 -12.70 -8.84 -2.30
C ASP A 139 -13.37 -7.44 -2.29
N VAL A 140 -12.80 -6.46 -3.02
CA VAL A 140 -13.34 -5.09 -3.11
C VAL A 140 -14.19 -4.79 -4.36
N VAL A 141 -14.20 -5.63 -5.40
CA VAL A 141 -15.00 -5.39 -6.62
C VAL A 141 -16.49 -5.15 -6.37
N ASN A 142 -17.04 -5.76 -5.31
CA ASN A 142 -18.45 -5.62 -4.95
C ASN A 142 -18.68 -4.62 -3.79
N PHE A 143 -17.63 -3.93 -3.34
CA PHE A 143 -17.72 -2.91 -2.32
C PHE A 143 -17.42 -1.53 -2.94
N ASP A 144 -18.46 -0.78 -3.22
CA ASP A 144 -18.31 0.59 -3.68
C ASP A 144 -17.77 1.48 -2.54
N GLY A 145 -16.71 2.24 -2.81
CA GLY A 145 -16.09 3.08 -1.80
C GLY A 145 -14.62 3.42 -2.05
N LEU A 146 -14.03 4.12 -1.08
CA LEU A 146 -12.60 4.43 -1.02
C LEU A 146 -11.82 3.25 -0.46
N HIS A 147 -10.80 2.80 -1.15
CA HIS A 147 -9.90 1.74 -0.69
C HIS A 147 -8.47 2.24 -0.62
N ILE A 148 -7.80 1.99 0.50
CA ILE A 148 -6.41 2.38 0.72
C ILE A 148 -5.61 1.15 1.16
N VAL A 149 -4.44 0.95 0.57
CA VAL A 149 -3.48 -0.08 0.96
C VAL A 149 -2.26 0.57 1.60
N LEU A 150 -1.90 0.12 2.80
CA LEU A 150 -0.68 0.51 3.49
C LEU A 150 0.38 -0.58 3.37
N GLY A 151 1.43 -0.29 2.60
CA GLY A 151 2.58 -1.17 2.42
C GLY A 151 3.80 -0.71 3.22
N ARG A 152 4.80 -1.58 3.34
CA ARG A 152 6.09 -1.32 4.00
C ARG A 152 5.92 -0.71 5.39
N ILE A 153 4.94 -1.21 6.16
CA ILE A 153 4.50 -0.59 7.42
C ILE A 153 5.57 -0.61 8.53
N SER A 154 6.62 -1.41 8.38
CA SER A 154 7.77 -1.41 9.28
C SER A 154 8.68 -0.19 9.11
N GLN A 155 8.60 0.50 7.96
CA GLN A 155 9.35 1.72 7.71
C GLN A 155 8.73 2.91 8.43
N PRO A 156 9.49 3.99 8.71
CA PRO A 156 8.96 5.18 9.36
C PRO A 156 7.75 5.78 8.63
N PHE A 157 7.80 5.79 7.29
CA PHE A 157 6.70 6.20 6.41
C PHE A 157 6.21 4.99 5.61
N PRO A 158 4.91 4.65 5.66
CA PRO A 158 4.37 3.57 4.85
C PRO A 158 4.26 4.01 3.39
N GLU A 159 4.16 3.02 2.50
CA GLU A 159 3.68 3.26 1.14
C GLU A 159 2.16 3.27 1.12
N LEU A 160 1.58 4.13 0.29
CA LEU A 160 0.13 4.25 0.12
C LEU A 160 -0.24 4.00 -1.33
N ALA A 161 -1.19 3.10 -1.54
CA ALA A 161 -1.97 3.01 -2.76
C ALA A 161 -3.42 3.34 -2.43
N SER A 162 -4.11 4.08 -3.30
CA SER A 162 -5.50 4.45 -3.08
C SER A 162 -6.31 4.40 -4.36
N ALA A 163 -7.55 3.92 -4.26
CA ALA A 163 -8.47 3.86 -5.37
C ALA A 163 -9.91 3.97 -4.89
N VAL A 164 -10.79 4.41 -5.77
CA VAL A 164 -12.24 4.36 -5.56
C VAL A 164 -12.81 3.26 -6.44
N TYR A 165 -13.55 2.33 -5.85
CA TYR A 165 -14.31 1.32 -6.58
C TYR A 165 -15.75 1.77 -6.70
N VAL A 166 -16.31 1.70 -7.92
CA VAL A 166 -17.73 1.93 -8.18
C VAL A 166 -18.19 0.94 -9.24
N ASN A 167 -19.20 0.12 -8.91
CA ASN A 167 -19.81 -0.84 -9.83
C ASN A 167 -18.77 -1.76 -10.50
N GLY A 168 -17.84 -2.30 -9.70
CA GLY A 168 -16.77 -3.18 -10.17
C GLY A 168 -15.66 -2.49 -10.98
N ARG A 169 -15.62 -1.16 -11.03
CA ARG A 169 -14.57 -0.40 -11.72
C ARG A 169 -13.68 0.32 -10.73
N MET A 170 -12.37 0.17 -10.90
CA MET A 170 -11.35 0.84 -10.09
C MET A 170 -10.93 2.16 -10.73
N PHE A 171 -10.92 3.22 -9.94
CA PHE A 171 -10.36 4.52 -10.28
C PHE A 171 -9.21 4.84 -9.32
N GLU A 172 -7.98 4.72 -9.81
CA GLU A 172 -6.80 5.05 -9.02
C GLU A 172 -6.82 6.53 -8.63
N CYS A 173 -6.56 6.81 -7.35
CA CYS A 173 -6.51 8.14 -6.78
C CYS A 173 -5.11 8.37 -6.23
N ARG A 174 -4.56 9.57 -6.41
CA ARG A 174 -3.32 9.92 -5.72
C ARG A 174 -3.63 10.14 -4.23
N PRO A 175 -2.83 9.59 -3.29
CA PRO A 175 -3.06 9.80 -1.85
C PRO A 175 -3.19 11.28 -1.47
N GLU A 176 -2.41 12.16 -2.11
CA GLU A 176 -2.43 13.61 -1.88
C GLU A 176 -3.74 14.30 -2.30
N ASP A 177 -4.54 13.69 -3.18
CA ASP A 177 -5.85 14.24 -3.58
C ASP A 177 -6.94 13.94 -2.55
N ILE A 178 -6.76 12.89 -1.74
CA ILE A 178 -7.78 12.35 -0.85
C ILE A 178 -7.40 12.41 0.64
N ILE A 179 -6.13 12.60 0.98
CA ILE A 179 -5.62 12.70 2.36
C ILE A 179 -5.02 14.09 2.59
N ALA A 180 -5.42 14.74 3.68
CA ALA A 180 -4.91 16.03 4.14
C ALA A 180 -3.68 15.84 5.03
N ASP A 181 -2.83 16.87 5.12
CA ASP A 181 -1.72 16.96 6.06
C ASP A 181 -0.66 15.84 5.97
N MET A 182 -0.50 15.24 4.78
CA MET A 182 0.52 14.23 4.55
C MET A 182 1.95 14.77 4.74
N PRO A 183 2.82 14.04 5.47
CA PRO A 183 4.22 14.44 5.65
C PRO A 183 4.97 14.47 4.32
N GLY A 184 5.85 15.47 4.13
CA GLY A 184 6.64 15.64 2.91
C GLY A 184 5.89 16.23 1.70
N HIS A 185 4.59 16.50 1.82
CA HIS A 185 3.77 17.15 0.78
C HIS A 185 3.33 18.58 1.13
N ALA A 186 3.82 19.13 2.25
CA ALA A 186 3.79 20.57 2.46
C ALA A 186 4.52 21.26 1.30
N GLU A 187 4.08 22.47 0.96
CA GLU A 187 4.52 23.36 -0.12
C GLU A 187 6.03 23.74 -0.11
N ASP A 188 6.89 22.93 0.53
CA ASP A 188 8.33 23.10 0.67
C ASP A 188 9.13 22.65 -0.56
N ARG A 189 8.49 22.20 -1.64
CA ARG A 189 9.18 21.82 -2.89
C ARG A 189 10.02 22.96 -3.50
N GLU A 190 9.81 24.21 -3.08
CA GLU A 190 10.61 25.37 -3.53
C GLU A 190 11.46 26.06 -2.45
N LYS A 191 11.39 25.66 -1.18
CA LYS A 191 12.31 26.25 -0.18
C LYS A 191 13.68 25.61 -0.35
N LYS A 192 14.53 26.24 -1.18
CA LYS A 192 15.97 25.95 -1.20
C LYS A 192 16.48 26.01 0.23
N HIS A 193 16.84 24.83 0.76
CA HIS A 193 17.31 24.74 2.14
C HIS A 193 18.46 25.75 2.34
N PRO A 194 18.49 26.52 3.44
CA PRO A 194 19.51 27.56 3.66
C PRO A 194 20.95 27.04 3.57
N TRP A 195 21.14 25.73 3.77
CA TRP A 195 22.45 25.08 3.66
C TRP A 195 22.83 24.64 2.25
N MET A 196 21.93 24.68 1.26
CA MET A 196 22.28 24.42 -0.14
C MET A 196 23.36 25.39 -0.66
N LYS A 197 23.49 26.58 -0.05
CA LYS A 197 24.59 27.51 -0.33
C LYS A 197 25.98 26.96 0.03
N HIS A 198 26.03 25.96 0.92
CA HIS A 198 27.27 25.30 1.36
C HIS A 198 27.56 24.02 0.57
N VAL A 199 26.63 23.55 -0.25
CA VAL A 199 26.79 22.35 -1.08
C VAL A 199 27.20 22.77 -2.48
N ARG A 200 28.32 22.23 -2.97
CA ARG A 200 28.69 22.33 -4.39
C ARG A 200 28.75 20.93 -4.97
N PRO A 201 28.21 20.70 -6.18
CA PRO A 201 28.34 19.39 -6.81
C PRO A 201 29.83 19.10 -7.01
N ALA A 202 30.25 17.87 -6.74
CA ALA A 202 31.61 17.48 -7.07
C ALA A 202 31.80 17.58 -8.60
N PRO A 203 33.00 17.94 -9.08
CA PRO A 203 33.31 17.89 -10.50
C PRO A 203 32.96 16.50 -11.07
N ARG A 204 32.28 16.45 -12.22
CA ARG A 204 31.78 15.20 -12.85
C ARG A 204 32.82 14.09 -13.00
N HIS A 205 34.12 14.40 -12.95
CA HIS A 205 35.22 13.44 -13.04
C HIS A 205 35.69 12.83 -11.71
N ARG A 206 35.01 13.08 -10.58
CA ARG A 206 35.41 12.55 -9.26
C ARG A 206 34.39 11.66 -8.57
N PHE A 207 33.29 11.33 -9.22
CA PHE A 207 32.41 10.27 -8.71
C PHE A 207 32.84 8.94 -9.33
N PRO A 208 33.20 7.93 -8.52
CA PRO A 208 33.61 6.63 -9.00
C PRO A 208 32.36 5.81 -9.35
N PHE A 209 31.55 6.30 -10.30
CA PHE A 209 30.40 5.56 -10.78
C PHE A 209 30.61 5.35 -12.28
N ASN A 210 31.11 4.17 -12.63
CA ASN A 210 31.18 3.75 -14.01
C ASN A 210 29.74 3.39 -14.43
N GLU A 211 29.11 4.14 -15.33
CA GLU A 211 27.72 3.91 -15.73
C GLU A 211 27.46 2.51 -16.32
N ARG A 212 28.50 1.74 -16.66
CA ARG A 212 28.40 0.37 -17.19
C ARG A 212 28.38 -0.73 -16.12
N ASP A 213 28.88 -0.46 -14.92
CA ASP A 213 28.96 -1.43 -13.84
C ASP A 213 28.24 -0.79 -12.64
N MET A 214 27.09 -1.32 -12.23
CA MET A 214 26.31 -0.78 -11.09
C MET A 214 27.00 -1.00 -9.72
N LEU A 215 28.30 -0.72 -9.61
CA LEU A 215 29.08 -0.74 -8.39
C LEU A 215 30.07 0.44 -8.35
N PRO A 216 30.24 1.11 -7.20
CA PRO A 216 31.15 2.24 -7.09
C PRO A 216 32.63 1.81 -7.17
N ASP A 217 33.38 2.40 -8.08
CA ASP A 217 34.78 2.10 -8.41
C ASP A 217 35.77 2.82 -7.47
N PHE A 218 35.84 2.38 -6.22
CA PHE A 218 36.79 2.99 -5.26
C PHE A 218 38.25 2.79 -5.72
N PRO A 219 39.11 3.82 -5.65
CA PRO A 219 40.50 3.69 -6.06
C PRO A 219 41.21 2.65 -5.18
N ARG A 220 41.86 1.68 -5.83
CA ARG A 220 42.72 0.69 -5.17
C ARG A 220 43.87 1.41 -4.48
N GLY A 221 43.72 1.62 -3.18
CA GLY A 221 44.66 2.40 -2.38
C GLY A 221 44.11 2.69 -1.00
N ARG A 222 43.71 1.64 -0.28
CA ARG A 222 43.50 1.70 1.18
C ARG A 222 44.56 0.89 1.94
N ASP A 223 45.73 0.71 1.33
CA ASP A 223 46.93 0.18 1.97
C ASP A 223 47.79 1.34 2.49
N GLU A 224 47.28 2.11 3.46
CA GLU A 224 48.12 2.90 4.39
C GLU A 224 47.28 3.53 5.53
N ILE A 225 46.37 2.75 6.12
CA ILE A 225 46.02 2.96 7.54
C ILE A 225 46.97 2.07 8.33
N LYS A 226 48.14 2.64 8.66
CA LYS A 226 49.08 2.07 9.64
C LYS A 226 48.53 2.28 11.05
N ASP A 227 47.41 1.63 11.34
CA ASP A 227 47.07 1.18 12.68
C ASP A 227 46.10 -0.01 12.53
N ARG A 228 46.63 -1.09 11.95
CA ARG A 228 45.99 -2.40 11.87
C ARG A 228 46.26 -3.16 13.18
N ARG A 229 45.85 -2.60 14.31
CA ARG A 229 45.38 -3.45 15.41
C ARG A 229 43.90 -3.75 15.14
N SER A 230 43.75 -4.82 14.35
CA SER A 230 42.63 -5.77 14.38
C SER A 230 41.25 -5.21 14.72
N TRP A 231 40.55 -4.73 13.70
CA TRP A 231 39.07 -4.80 13.67
C TRP A 231 38.56 -6.23 13.42
N GLU A 232 39.44 -7.23 13.47
CA GLU A 232 39.12 -8.66 13.64
C GLU A 232 39.13 -9.07 15.12
N ASP A 233 39.64 -8.23 16.04
CA ASP A 233 39.61 -8.48 17.50
C ASP A 233 38.48 -7.69 18.19
N ALA A 234 37.56 -7.10 17.41
CA ALA A 234 36.30 -6.53 17.89
C ALA A 234 35.09 -7.41 17.54
N ALA A 235 35.34 -8.65 17.08
CA ALA A 235 34.42 -9.76 17.26
C ALA A 235 34.52 -10.20 18.73
N GLY A 236 34.01 -9.35 19.62
CA GLY A 236 33.81 -9.70 21.02
C GLY A 236 32.70 -10.73 21.09
N ASP A 237 33.06 -11.91 21.58
CA ASP A 237 32.21 -12.89 22.22
C ASP A 237 31.11 -13.48 21.32
N ASP A 238 31.50 -14.32 20.35
CA ASP A 238 30.56 -15.25 19.73
C ASP A 238 30.23 -16.38 20.73
N ILE A 239 28.95 -16.50 21.10
CA ILE A 239 28.45 -17.53 22.01
C ILE A 239 28.02 -18.78 21.23
N VAL A 240 28.18 -19.95 21.84
CA VAL A 240 27.78 -21.23 21.26
C VAL A 240 26.30 -21.52 21.55
N CYS A 241 25.51 -21.76 20.50
CA CYS A 241 24.13 -22.20 20.67
C CYS A 241 24.08 -23.63 21.27
N PRO A 242 23.37 -23.86 22.39
CA PRO A 242 23.32 -25.18 23.04
C PRO A 242 22.64 -26.27 22.18
N ASN A 243 21.71 -25.88 21.30
CA ASN A 243 20.94 -26.84 20.52
C ASN A 243 21.67 -27.36 19.27
N CYS A 244 22.53 -26.54 18.67
CA CYS A 244 23.18 -26.87 17.39
C CYS A 244 24.69 -26.66 17.37
N LEU A 245 25.26 -26.14 18.45
CA LEU A 245 26.68 -25.80 18.60
C LEU A 245 27.20 -24.77 17.58
N GLY A 246 26.29 -24.10 16.86
CA GLY A 246 26.63 -23.01 15.95
C GLY A 246 26.97 -21.74 16.73
N ARG A 247 28.06 -21.06 16.32
CA ARG A 247 28.44 -19.75 16.88
C ARG A 247 27.46 -18.68 16.42
N ILE A 248 26.95 -17.92 17.38
CA ILE A 248 26.06 -16.79 17.17
C ILE A 248 26.62 -15.55 17.88
N PRO A 249 26.37 -14.34 17.38
CA PRO A 249 26.84 -13.12 18.04
C PRO A 249 26.21 -12.97 19.43
N GLU A 250 26.96 -12.62 20.48
CA GLU A 250 26.40 -12.39 21.83
C GLU A 250 25.27 -11.34 21.83
N SER A 251 25.36 -10.32 20.98
CA SER A 251 24.29 -9.32 20.77
C SER A 251 22.92 -9.93 20.42
N MET A 252 22.88 -11.18 19.95
CA MET A 252 21.66 -11.92 19.68
C MET A 252 20.92 -12.31 20.96
N LEU A 253 21.64 -12.53 22.07
CA LEU A 253 21.06 -12.82 23.38
C LEU A 253 20.45 -11.59 24.04
N ASP A 254 20.70 -10.35 23.59
CA ASP A 254 20.05 -9.15 24.13
C ASP A 254 18.56 -9.04 23.77
N VAL A 255 18.10 -9.82 22.79
CA VAL A 255 16.72 -9.83 22.29
C VAL A 255 15.83 -10.71 23.17
N ILE A 256 14.63 -10.23 23.54
CA ILE A 256 13.63 -11.02 24.27
C ILE A 256 13.26 -12.26 23.43
N ASP A 257 13.42 -13.46 23.99
CA ASP A 257 13.30 -14.76 23.30
C ASP A 257 14.24 -14.92 22.09
N PRO A 258 15.57 -15.03 22.30
CA PRO A 258 16.52 -15.13 21.21
C PRO A 258 16.35 -16.46 20.45
N VAL A 259 16.40 -16.42 19.12
CA VAL A 259 16.26 -17.58 18.24
C VAL A 259 17.55 -17.76 17.45
N CYS A 260 18.14 -18.96 17.44
CA CYS A 260 19.40 -19.22 16.74
C CYS A 260 19.23 -19.05 15.22
N ILE A 261 20.11 -18.29 14.58
CA ILE A 261 20.13 -18.16 13.10
C ILE A 261 20.42 -19.48 12.37
N HIS A 262 21.10 -20.44 13.02
CA HIS A 262 21.52 -21.68 12.38
C HIS A 262 20.46 -22.78 12.45
N CYS A 263 19.81 -22.96 13.61
CA CYS A 263 18.80 -24.01 13.80
C CYS A 263 17.36 -23.49 13.90
N GLY A 264 17.14 -22.18 14.06
CA GLY A 264 15.79 -21.60 14.18
C GLY A 264 15.09 -21.92 15.50
N GLU A 265 15.78 -22.48 16.49
CA GLU A 265 15.23 -22.80 17.80
C GLU A 265 15.53 -21.69 18.82
N LYS A 266 14.70 -21.61 19.87
CA LYS A 266 14.94 -20.67 20.98
C LYS A 266 16.25 -21.05 21.70
N VAL A 267 17.05 -20.03 21.98
CA VAL A 267 18.32 -20.16 22.68
C VAL A 267 18.10 -19.85 24.16
N ASP A 268 18.42 -20.81 25.03
CA ASP A 268 18.50 -20.55 26.46
C ASP A 268 19.78 -19.74 26.75
N ARG A 269 19.61 -18.58 27.39
CA ARG A 269 20.72 -17.65 27.63
C ARG A 269 21.73 -18.22 28.62
N ASP A 270 21.25 -18.85 29.70
CA ASP A 270 22.11 -19.30 30.79
C ASP A 270 22.98 -20.48 30.32
N GLU A 271 22.40 -21.40 29.56
CA GLU A 271 23.10 -22.57 28.99
C GLU A 271 24.14 -22.17 27.93
N ALA A 272 23.84 -21.13 27.14
CA ALA A 272 24.76 -20.60 26.14
C ALA A 272 26.02 -19.96 26.78
N TYR A 273 25.88 -19.25 27.91
CA TYR A 273 27.01 -18.70 28.66
C TYR A 273 27.85 -19.77 29.37
N GLU A 274 27.23 -20.83 29.91
CA GLU A 274 27.96 -21.94 30.52
C GLU A 274 28.88 -22.65 29.50
N LEU A 275 28.40 -22.85 28.27
CA LEU A 275 29.20 -23.46 27.19
C LEU A 275 30.38 -22.59 26.76
N ALA A 276 30.19 -21.27 26.69
CA ALA A 276 31.29 -20.34 26.37
C ALA A 276 32.41 -20.40 27.42
N GLN A 277 32.06 -20.52 28.71
CA GLN A 277 33.03 -20.62 29.81
C GLN A 277 33.78 -21.97 29.86
N MET A 278 33.27 -23.02 29.21
CA MET A 278 33.97 -24.30 29.11
C MET A 278 35.04 -24.33 28.00
N GLU A 279 34.87 -23.56 26.92
CA GLU A 279 35.84 -23.50 25.81
C GLU A 279 37.08 -22.65 26.13
N ASP A 280 36.96 -21.64 26.99
CA ASP A 280 38.08 -20.77 27.39
C ASP A 280 39.03 -21.41 28.44
N GLY A 281 38.74 -22.65 28.85
CA GLY A 281 39.42 -23.36 29.94
C GLY A 281 40.37 -24.50 29.54
N GLU A 282 40.60 -24.78 28.24
CA GLU A 282 41.52 -25.81 27.73
C GLU A 282 42.81 -25.27 27.10
#